data_AF-A0A6I7X5K1-F1
#
_entry.id   AF-A0A6I7X5K1-F1
#
_cell.length_a   1.000
_cell.length_b   1.000
_cell.length_c   1.000
_cell.angle_alpha   90.00
_cell.angle_beta   90.00
_cell.angle_gamma   90.00
#
_symmetry.space_group_name_H-M   'P 1'
#
loop_
_entity.id
_entity.type
_entity.pdbx_description
1 polymer ?
#
loop_
_entity_poly.entity_id
_entity_poly.type
_entity_poly.pdbx_seq_one_letter_code
_entity_poly.pdbx_strand_id
1 'polypeptide(L)'
;MNYQAFNAKKKDKEIRGESARKIYQKLDALQSERPIDIISRARPILIIDEPQRFGKSESLFKEFNPLCVLRYSATHKKDKKYNEVYRLDAIDAYNQKLVKKIKVKGIEVLGNSGTNSYLFLDAVNIHPKRYPTASLEFEIKQKTGIKKVLRKITETDNLLNLSNELKQYQGFIVKEINGLHNTVSFTN
;
A
#
# COMPACT_ATOMS: atom_id res chain seq x y z
N MET A 1 -20.95 7.05 0.41
CA MET A 1 -21.39 6.35 1.63
C MET A 1 -20.15 5.84 2.37
N ASN A 2 -20.01 6.13 3.66
CA ASN A 2 -18.74 5.94 4.41
C ASN A 2 -18.60 4.47 4.86
N TYR A 3 -17.91 3.63 4.09
CA TYR A 3 -17.78 2.18 4.36
C TYR A 3 -17.15 1.86 5.73
N GLN A 4 -16.42 2.81 6.30
CA GLN A 4 -15.84 2.73 7.64
C GLN A 4 -16.91 2.57 8.74
N ALA A 5 -18.13 3.09 8.52
CA ALA A 5 -19.23 2.97 9.48
C ALA A 5 -19.71 1.52 9.67
N PHE A 6 -19.58 0.66 8.65
CA PHE A 6 -20.03 -0.73 8.74
C PHE A 6 -19.02 -1.64 9.45
N ASN A 7 -17.74 -1.27 9.50
CA ASN A 7 -16.66 -2.09 10.08
C ASN A 7 -16.66 -2.18 11.62
N ALA A 8 -17.70 -1.70 12.31
CA ALA A 8 -17.71 -1.51 13.76
C ALA A 8 -18.25 -2.70 14.57
N LYS A 9 -18.16 -3.93 14.05
CA LYS A 9 -18.58 -5.13 14.81
C LYS A 9 -17.41 -5.80 15.52
N LYS A 10 -17.39 -5.61 16.84
CA LYS A 10 -16.69 -6.42 17.85
C LYS A 10 -15.15 -6.44 17.77
N LYS A 11 -14.47 -5.42 18.29
CA LYS A 11 -13.33 -5.62 19.21
C LYS A 11 -12.82 -4.37 19.92
N ASP A 12 -13.16 -3.17 19.45
CA ASP A 12 -12.67 -1.96 20.11
C ASP A 12 -13.82 -1.26 20.84
N LYS A 13 -14.01 -1.59 22.12
CA LYS A 13 -14.85 -0.78 23.01
C LYS A 13 -14.33 0.66 23.13
N GLU A 14 -13.04 0.89 22.87
CA GLU A 14 -12.36 2.19 23.08
C GLU A 14 -12.05 3.01 21.80
N ILE A 15 -11.97 2.42 20.60
CA ILE A 15 -11.26 3.09 19.47
C ILE A 15 -12.18 3.75 18.43
N ARG A 16 -13.48 3.44 18.37
CA ARG A 16 -14.37 3.98 17.32
C ARG A 16 -15.68 4.54 17.88
N GLY A 17 -15.90 5.83 17.63
CA GLY A 17 -16.99 6.63 18.18
C GLY A 17 -18.39 6.06 17.93
N GLU A 18 -19.29 6.43 18.83
CA GLU A 18 -20.70 6.01 18.94
C GLU A 18 -21.49 6.02 17.62
N SER A 19 -21.16 6.95 16.72
CA SER A 19 -21.76 7.10 15.40
C SER A 19 -21.66 5.87 14.49
N ALA A 20 -20.62 5.03 14.64
CA ALA A 20 -20.44 3.83 13.81
C ALA A 20 -21.37 2.66 14.19
N ARG A 21 -22.07 2.75 15.33
CA ARG A 21 -22.97 1.68 15.82
C ARG A 21 -24.46 2.00 15.67
N LYS A 22 -24.80 3.21 15.21
CA LYS A 22 -26.19 3.68 15.09
C LYS A 22 -27.07 2.74 14.27
N ILE A 23 -26.51 2.07 13.25
CA ILE A 23 -27.25 1.13 12.40
C ILE A 23 -27.76 -0.10 13.18
N TYR A 24 -27.12 -0.44 14.31
CA TYR A 24 -27.47 -1.57 15.18
C TYR A 24 -28.21 -1.15 16.45
N GLN A 25 -28.38 0.15 16.69
CA GLN A 25 -29.07 0.70 17.87
C GLN A 25 -30.52 1.04 17.53
N LYS A 26 -31.38 1.03 18.55
CA LYS A 26 -32.75 1.56 18.42
C LYS A 26 -32.65 3.08 18.34
N LEU A 27 -33.33 3.68 17.37
CA LEU A 27 -33.39 5.13 17.22
C LEU A 27 -34.83 5.59 17.43
N ASP A 28 -35.05 6.56 18.31
CA ASP A 28 -36.39 7.08 18.58
C ASP A 28 -37.03 7.67 17.31
N ALA A 29 -36.20 8.27 16.44
CA ALA A 29 -36.62 8.77 15.13
C ALA A 29 -37.16 7.68 14.17
N LEU A 30 -36.89 6.40 14.47
CA LEU A 30 -37.35 5.24 13.72
C LEU A 30 -38.33 4.39 14.54
N GLN A 31 -39.15 5.04 15.38
CA GLN A 31 -40.11 4.35 16.26
C GLN A 31 -39.44 3.28 17.13
N SER A 32 -38.20 3.55 17.58
CA SER A 32 -37.40 2.65 18.39
C SER A 32 -37.06 1.32 17.72
N GLU A 33 -37.09 1.27 16.38
CA GLU A 33 -36.55 0.17 15.59
C GLU A 33 -35.05 0.36 15.31
N ARG A 34 -34.38 -0.76 15.00
CA ARG A 34 -32.98 -0.74 14.56
C ARG A 34 -32.95 -0.52 13.05
N PRO A 35 -32.17 0.44 12.53
CA PRO A 35 -32.07 0.67 11.08
C PRO A 35 -31.74 -0.59 10.27
N ILE A 36 -30.86 -1.46 10.79
CA ILE A 36 -30.49 -2.71 10.11
C ILE A 36 -31.69 -3.63 9.86
N ASP A 37 -32.65 -3.68 10.80
CA ASP A 37 -33.81 -4.56 10.67
C ASP A 37 -34.77 -4.04 9.59
N ILE A 38 -34.96 -2.72 9.54
CA ILE A 38 -35.78 -2.06 8.52
C ILE A 38 -35.20 -2.33 7.13
N ILE A 39 -33.89 -2.11 6.97
CA ILE A 39 -33.20 -2.33 5.69
C ILE A 39 -33.26 -3.82 5.32
N SER A 40 -33.03 -4.72 6.27
CA SER A 40 -33.04 -6.16 6.04
C SER A 40 -34.42 -6.68 5.63
N ARG A 41 -35.50 -6.16 6.23
CA ARG A 41 -36.89 -6.48 5.85
C ARG A 41 -37.22 -6.10 4.41
N ALA A 42 -36.64 -5.01 3.92
CA ALA A 42 -36.84 -4.56 2.54
C ALA A 42 -36.12 -5.43 1.49
N ARG A 43 -35.26 -6.37 1.91
CA ARG A 43 -34.47 -7.25 1.03
C ARG A 43 -33.81 -6.49 -0.13
N PRO A 44 -32.84 -5.61 0.15
CA PRO A 44 -32.30 -4.70 -0.84
C PRO A 44 -31.46 -5.42 -1.91
N ILE A 45 -31.23 -4.74 -3.03
CA ILE A 45 -30.15 -5.06 -3.96
C ILE A 45 -28.91 -4.30 -3.50
N LEU A 46 -27.81 -5.01 -3.22
CA LEU A 46 -26.57 -4.37 -2.81
C LEU A 46 -25.70 -4.10 -4.03
N ILE A 47 -25.29 -2.84 -4.21
CA ILE A 47 -24.32 -2.42 -5.22
C ILE A 47 -23.03 -2.03 -4.50
N ILE A 48 -21.95 -2.75 -4.80
CA ILE A 48 -20.65 -2.58 -4.14
C ILE A 48 -19.64 -2.10 -5.17
N ASP A 49 -19.15 -0.90 -4.94
CA ASP A 49 -18.03 -0.32 -5.67
C ASP A 49 -16.70 -0.67 -4.99
N GLU A 50 -15.74 -1.15 -5.77
CA GLU A 50 -14.42 -1.61 -5.33
C GLU A 50 -14.46 -2.58 -4.12
N PRO A 51 -15.08 -3.76 -4.27
CA PRO A 51 -15.32 -4.70 -3.18
C PRO A 51 -14.06 -5.16 -2.44
N GLN A 52 -12.89 -5.17 -3.10
CA GLN A 52 -11.60 -5.47 -2.49
C GLN A 52 -11.23 -4.51 -1.33
N ARG A 53 -11.81 -3.31 -1.28
CA ARG A 53 -11.63 -2.36 -0.16
C ARG A 53 -12.28 -2.82 1.14
N PHE A 54 -13.26 -3.73 1.06
CA PHE A 54 -14.00 -4.21 2.24
C PHE A 54 -13.31 -5.38 2.94
N GLY A 55 -12.35 -6.06 2.29
CA GLY A 55 -11.50 -7.07 2.93
C GLY A 55 -12.29 -8.18 3.65
N LYS A 56 -12.14 -8.28 4.98
CA LYS A 56 -12.84 -9.28 5.82
C LYS A 56 -14.27 -8.86 6.19
N SER A 57 -14.64 -7.62 5.94
CA SER A 57 -15.94 -7.06 6.28
C SER A 57 -17.05 -7.39 5.28
N GLU A 58 -16.73 -8.10 4.19
CA GLU A 58 -17.74 -8.58 3.25
C GLU A 58 -18.78 -9.51 3.91
N SER A 59 -18.43 -10.17 5.02
CA SER A 59 -19.35 -11.01 5.79
C SER A 59 -20.55 -10.23 6.34
N LEU A 60 -20.41 -8.91 6.54
CA LEU A 60 -21.48 -8.03 7.02
C LEU A 60 -22.59 -7.84 5.98
N PHE A 61 -22.31 -8.06 4.69
CA PHE A 61 -23.33 -7.92 3.64
C PHE A 61 -24.50 -8.88 3.83
N LYS A 62 -24.28 -10.02 4.51
CA LYS A 62 -25.32 -11.00 4.83
C LYS A 62 -26.39 -10.45 5.77
N GLU A 63 -26.05 -9.48 6.61
CA GLU A 63 -26.97 -8.91 7.61
C GLU A 63 -28.12 -8.12 6.97
N PHE A 64 -27.87 -7.58 5.77
CA PHE A 64 -28.88 -6.88 4.99
C PHE A 64 -29.88 -7.80 4.30
N ASN A 65 -29.71 -9.14 4.38
CA ASN A 65 -30.57 -10.11 3.70
C ASN A 65 -30.91 -9.74 2.24
N PRO A 66 -29.90 -9.48 1.39
CA PRO A 66 -30.13 -8.91 0.07
C PRO A 66 -30.75 -9.92 -0.91
N LEU A 67 -31.47 -9.42 -1.93
CA LEU A 67 -31.92 -10.24 -3.05
C LEU A 67 -30.75 -10.70 -3.92
N CYS A 68 -29.84 -9.79 -4.23
CA CYS A 68 -28.59 -10.07 -4.90
C CYS A 68 -27.53 -9.00 -4.57
N VAL A 69 -26.29 -9.30 -4.93
CA VAL A 69 -25.14 -8.43 -4.71
C VAL A 69 -24.41 -8.21 -6.02
N LEU A 70 -24.39 -6.98 -6.50
CA LEU A 70 -23.67 -6.54 -7.69
C LEU A 70 -22.34 -5.94 -7.27
N ARG A 71 -21.24 -6.45 -7.82
CA ARG A 71 -19.87 -6.04 -7.49
C ARG A 71 -19.24 -5.40 -8.72
N TYR A 72 -18.81 -4.15 -8.60
CA TYR A 72 -18.12 -3.40 -9.64
C TYR A 72 -16.66 -3.22 -9.23
N SER A 73 -15.72 -3.67 -10.07
CA SER A 73 -14.28 -3.41 -9.88
C SER A 73 -13.50 -3.52 -11.17
N ALA A 74 -12.46 -2.70 -11.29
CA ALA A 74 -11.41 -2.89 -12.29
C ALA A 74 -10.35 -3.92 -11.86
N THR A 75 -10.31 -4.33 -10.58
CA THR A 75 -9.20 -5.12 -10.00
C THR A 75 -9.66 -6.39 -9.29
N HIS A 76 -10.61 -7.11 -9.89
CA HIS A 76 -11.05 -8.40 -9.36
C HIS A 76 -9.89 -9.39 -9.26
N LYS A 77 -9.55 -9.81 -8.03
CA LYS A 77 -8.61 -10.90 -7.82
C LYS A 77 -9.21 -12.20 -8.37
N LYS A 78 -8.40 -13.00 -9.06
CA LYS A 78 -8.85 -14.23 -9.76
C LYS A 78 -9.54 -15.23 -8.81
N ASP A 79 -9.08 -15.29 -7.56
CA ASP A 79 -9.59 -16.13 -6.47
C ASP A 79 -10.92 -15.64 -5.85
N LYS A 80 -11.40 -14.44 -6.23
CA LYS A 80 -12.65 -13.84 -5.73
C LYS A 80 -13.65 -13.53 -6.84
N LYS A 81 -13.51 -14.19 -7.99
CA LYS A 81 -14.51 -14.13 -9.04
C LYS A 81 -15.69 -15.02 -8.66
N TYR A 82 -16.87 -14.41 -8.62
CA TYR A 82 -18.15 -15.11 -8.48
C TYR A 82 -18.69 -15.36 -9.90
N ASN A 83 -19.93 -14.98 -10.14
CA ASN A 83 -20.56 -15.05 -11.46
C ASN A 83 -20.21 -13.77 -12.24
N GLU A 84 -19.22 -13.85 -13.13
CA GLU A 84 -18.84 -12.75 -14.03
C GLU A 84 -19.91 -12.58 -15.11
N VAL A 85 -20.73 -11.55 -15.01
CA VAL A 85 -21.81 -11.26 -15.98
C VAL A 85 -21.30 -10.41 -17.14
N TYR A 86 -20.32 -9.54 -16.89
CA TYR A 86 -19.76 -8.64 -17.88
C TYR A 86 -18.32 -8.26 -17.51
N ARG A 87 -17.46 -8.07 -18.52
CA ARG A 87 -16.11 -7.53 -18.37
C ARG A 87 -15.78 -6.61 -19.53
N LEU A 88 -15.20 -5.46 -19.22
CA LEU A 88 -14.62 -4.53 -20.18
C LEU A 88 -13.17 -4.29 -19.77
N ASP A 89 -12.23 -4.90 -20.50
CA ASP A 89 -10.82 -4.78 -20.18
C ASP A 89 -10.25 -3.43 -20.64
N ALA A 90 -9.12 -3.01 -20.06
CA ALA A 90 -8.47 -1.75 -20.41
C ALA A 90 -8.07 -1.68 -21.91
N ILE A 91 -7.70 -2.83 -22.49
CA ILE A 91 -7.39 -2.94 -23.92
C ILE A 91 -8.66 -2.75 -24.76
N ASP A 92 -9.77 -3.38 -24.37
CA ASP A 92 -11.05 -3.26 -25.07
C ASP A 92 -11.61 -1.84 -24.98
N ALA A 93 -11.56 -1.23 -23.80
CA ALA A 93 -11.96 0.16 -23.59
C ALA A 93 -11.14 1.12 -24.46
N TYR A 94 -9.84 0.85 -24.63
CA TYR A 94 -8.99 1.63 -25.53
C TYR A 94 -9.36 1.43 -27.00
N ASN A 95 -9.54 0.18 -27.44
CA ASN A 95 -9.90 -0.17 -28.82
C ASN A 95 -11.27 0.40 -29.21
N GLN A 96 -12.23 0.42 -28.29
CA GLN A 96 -13.55 1.02 -28.47
C GLN A 96 -13.55 2.55 -28.34
N LYS A 97 -12.39 3.18 -28.13
CA LYS A 97 -12.23 4.63 -27.93
C LYS A 97 -13.05 5.19 -26.75
N LEU A 98 -13.32 4.35 -25.74
CA LEU A 98 -14.01 4.74 -24.51
C LEU A 98 -13.10 5.50 -23.54
N VAL A 99 -11.77 5.35 -23.69
CA VAL A 99 -10.76 5.99 -22.85
C VAL A 99 -9.62 6.61 -23.67
N LYS A 100 -8.94 7.59 -23.08
CA LYS A 100 -7.79 8.26 -23.72
C LYS A 100 -6.53 7.38 -23.66
N LYS A 101 -5.69 7.45 -24.69
CA LYS A 101 -4.33 6.88 -24.65
C LYS A 101 -3.47 7.66 -23.67
N ILE A 102 -2.79 6.96 -22.76
CA ILE A 102 -1.75 7.56 -21.91
C ILE A 102 -0.39 7.24 -22.53
N LYS A 103 0.41 8.28 -22.81
CA LYS A 103 1.81 8.14 -23.22
C LYS A 103 2.70 8.56 -22.05
N VAL A 104 3.37 7.58 -21.43
CA VAL A 104 4.34 7.84 -20.37
C VAL A 104 5.67 8.21 -21.02
N LYS A 105 6.23 9.37 -20.66
CA LYS A 105 7.61 9.75 -20.99
C LYS A 105 8.45 9.57 -19.73
N GLY A 106 9.27 8.53 -19.68
CA GLY A 106 10.30 8.43 -18.65
C GLY A 106 11.35 9.49 -18.93
N ILE A 107 11.62 10.35 -17.95
CA ILE A 107 12.74 11.30 -18.00
C ILE A 107 13.81 10.73 -17.07
N GLU A 108 14.87 10.19 -17.65
CA GLU A 108 16.08 9.84 -16.90
C GLU A 108 17.05 11.01 -17.00
N VAL A 109 17.49 11.52 -15.84
CA VAL A 109 18.51 12.57 -15.80
C VAL A 109 19.87 11.92 -16.06
N LEU A 110 20.38 12.07 -17.29
CA LEU A 110 21.74 11.70 -17.65
C LEU A 110 22.70 12.74 -17.07
N GLY A 111 23.45 12.37 -16.04
CA GLY A 111 24.40 13.25 -15.35
C GLY A 111 23.79 13.86 -14.08
N ASN A 112 23.96 13.16 -12.96
CA ASN A 112 23.61 13.69 -11.65
C ASN A 112 24.67 14.73 -11.26
N SER A 113 24.27 15.99 -11.07
CA SER A 113 25.15 17.10 -10.65
C SER A 113 25.67 16.97 -9.20
N GLY A 114 25.59 15.76 -8.60
CA GLY A 114 25.94 15.51 -7.21
C GLY A 114 24.94 16.09 -6.20
N THR A 115 23.71 16.39 -6.63
CA THR A 115 22.68 17.04 -5.78
C THR A 115 21.64 16.06 -5.24
N ASN A 116 21.35 14.96 -5.93
CA ASN A 116 20.45 13.92 -5.45
C ASN A 116 21.24 12.67 -5.05
N SER A 117 21.06 12.16 -3.83
CA SER A 117 21.72 10.93 -3.39
C SER A 117 21.10 9.70 -4.07
N TYR A 118 21.95 8.83 -4.63
CA TYR A 118 21.57 7.54 -5.16
C TYR A 118 21.98 6.44 -4.18
N LEU A 119 21.00 5.65 -3.71
CA LEU A 119 21.23 4.48 -2.88
C LEU A 119 20.40 3.32 -3.41
N PHE A 120 21.02 2.16 -3.58
CA PHE A 120 20.34 0.93 -3.95
C PHE A 120 20.80 -0.22 -3.05
N LEU A 121 19.89 -0.76 -2.25
CA LEU A 121 20.16 -1.92 -1.41
C LEU A 121 20.01 -3.19 -2.26
N ASP A 122 21.14 -3.85 -2.52
CA ASP A 122 21.19 -5.08 -3.30
C ASP A 122 20.84 -6.30 -2.44
N ALA A 123 21.46 -6.42 -1.26
CA ALA A 123 21.22 -7.54 -0.36
C ALA A 123 21.54 -7.22 1.10
N VAL A 124 20.87 -7.90 2.03
CA VAL A 124 21.30 -8.01 3.42
C VAL A 124 21.96 -9.37 3.63
N ASN A 125 23.25 -9.36 3.94
CA ASN A 125 24.07 -10.53 4.15
C ASN A 125 24.02 -10.94 5.64
N ILE A 126 23.34 -12.04 5.92
CA ILE A 126 23.17 -12.60 7.26
C ILE A 126 24.15 -13.75 7.45
N HIS A 127 24.81 -13.80 8.61
CA HIS A 127 25.74 -14.87 8.94
C HIS A 127 25.43 -15.44 10.34
N PRO A 128 25.54 -16.77 10.57
CA PRO A 128 25.15 -17.37 11.87
C PRO A 128 25.97 -16.91 13.07
N LYS A 129 27.18 -16.39 12.84
CA LYS A 129 28.18 -16.04 13.86
C LYS A 129 28.65 -14.59 13.82
N ARG A 130 28.08 -13.76 12.95
CA ARG A 130 28.52 -12.37 12.75
C ARG A 130 27.31 -11.46 12.62
N TYR A 131 27.50 -10.19 12.97
CA TYR A 131 26.50 -9.17 12.76
C TYR A 131 26.09 -9.06 11.28
N PRO A 132 24.83 -8.74 11.00
CA PRO A 132 24.34 -8.56 9.64
C PRO A 132 25.07 -7.41 8.95
N THR A 133 25.24 -7.53 7.64
CA THR A 133 25.92 -6.55 6.80
C THR A 133 25.10 -6.33 5.54
N ALA A 134 25.22 -5.20 4.85
CA ALA A 134 24.43 -4.93 3.65
C ALA A 134 25.32 -4.65 2.44
N SER A 135 24.90 -5.10 1.26
CA SER A 135 25.50 -4.74 -0.02
C SER A 135 24.72 -3.54 -0.56
N LEU A 136 25.34 -2.37 -0.54
CA LEU A 136 24.73 -1.11 -0.94
C LEU A 136 25.47 -0.55 -2.15
N GLU A 137 24.75 -0.32 -3.25
CA GLU A 137 25.27 0.41 -4.40
C GLU A 137 25.00 1.90 -4.21
N PHE A 138 26.07 2.68 -4.29
CA PHE A 138 26.01 4.12 -4.22
C PHE A 138 27.12 4.74 -5.06
N GLU A 139 26.99 6.03 -5.31
CA GLU A 139 27.96 6.79 -6.08
C GLU A 139 29.22 7.07 -5.26
N ILE A 140 30.39 6.81 -5.84
CA ILE A 140 31.71 7.10 -5.26
C ILE A 140 32.47 8.03 -6.20
N LYS A 141 33.12 9.05 -5.66
CA LYS A 141 33.99 9.96 -6.42
C LYS A 141 35.30 9.26 -6.76
N GLN A 142 35.60 9.11 -8.05
CA GLN A 142 36.86 8.58 -8.58
C GLN A 142 37.67 9.71 -9.26
N LYS A 143 38.92 9.41 -9.64
CA LYS A 143 39.80 10.37 -10.34
C LYS A 143 39.21 10.87 -11.67
N THR A 144 38.41 10.06 -12.34
CA THR A 144 37.83 10.32 -13.67
C THR A 144 36.33 10.65 -13.64
N GLY A 145 35.73 10.88 -12.46
CA GLY A 145 34.32 11.22 -12.32
C GLY A 145 33.63 10.46 -11.20
N ILE A 146 32.29 10.47 -11.20
CA ILE A 146 31.47 9.76 -10.22
C ILE A 146 31.00 8.43 -10.83
N LYS A 147 31.15 7.33 -10.09
CA LYS A 147 30.72 6.00 -10.54
C LYS A 147 29.91 5.31 -9.45
N LYS A 148 28.84 4.60 -9.85
CA LYS A 148 28.08 3.69 -8.98
C LYS A 148 28.90 2.44 -8.69
N VAL A 149 29.06 2.11 -7.42
CA VAL A 149 29.86 0.97 -6.95
C VAL A 149 29.09 0.25 -5.85
N LEU A 150 28.98 -1.06 -5.96
CA LEU A 150 28.47 -1.92 -4.91
C LEU A 150 29.52 -2.07 -3.81
N ARG A 151 29.20 -1.66 -2.58
CA ARG A 151 30.05 -1.87 -1.41
C ARG A 151 29.29 -2.56 -0.29
N LYS A 152 30.04 -3.37 0.46
CA LYS A 152 29.56 -3.96 1.70
C LYS A 152 29.69 -2.93 2.82
N ILE A 153 28.61 -2.68 3.54
CA ILE A 153 28.51 -1.77 4.67
C ILE A 153 28.11 -2.50 5.95
N THR A 154 28.52 -1.96 7.08
CA THR A 154 28.19 -2.40 8.43
C THR A 154 27.53 -1.28 9.23
N GLU A 155 26.94 -1.60 10.38
CA GLU A 155 26.48 -0.57 11.32
C GLU A 155 27.62 0.38 11.67
N THR A 156 27.27 1.65 11.91
CA THR A 156 28.20 2.78 12.15
C THR A 156 28.97 3.30 10.93
N ASP A 157 28.88 2.65 9.76
CA ASP A 157 29.52 3.16 8.54
C ASP A 157 28.92 4.50 8.10
N ASN A 158 29.78 5.41 7.66
CA ASN A 158 29.41 6.72 7.14
C ASN A 158 29.62 6.76 5.61
N LEU A 159 28.53 6.95 4.87
CA LEU A 159 28.55 6.95 3.41
C LEU A 159 29.28 8.16 2.82
N LEU A 160 29.38 9.27 3.55
CA LEU A 160 30.21 10.42 3.16
C LEU A 160 31.67 10.00 3.01
N ASN A 161 32.18 9.22 3.97
CA ASN A 161 33.56 8.76 3.97
C ASN A 161 33.76 7.69 2.89
N LEU A 162 32.84 6.73 2.80
CA LEU A 162 32.92 5.64 1.82
C LEU A 162 32.78 6.10 0.36
N SER A 163 32.17 7.26 0.13
CA SER A 163 31.97 7.87 -1.20
C SER A 163 33.10 8.80 -1.65
N ASN A 164 34.17 8.94 -0.88
CA ASN A 164 35.22 9.95 -1.07
C ASN A 164 34.68 11.39 -0.99
N GLU A 165 33.91 11.67 0.06
CA GLU A 165 33.40 13.00 0.44
C GLU A 165 32.37 13.60 -0.53
N LEU A 166 31.51 12.77 -1.12
CA LEU A 166 30.37 13.27 -1.89
C LEU A 166 29.31 13.86 -0.95
N LYS A 167 29.14 15.19 -1.00
CA LYS A 167 28.24 15.95 -0.11
C LYS A 167 26.81 15.43 -0.05
N GLN A 168 26.30 14.80 -1.11
CA GLN A 168 24.96 14.19 -1.12
C GLN A 168 24.75 13.10 -0.06
N TYR A 169 25.82 12.51 0.49
CA TYR A 169 25.76 11.52 1.57
C TYR A 169 26.05 12.11 2.95
N GLN A 170 26.05 13.43 3.11
CA GLN A 170 26.21 14.06 4.42
C GLN A 170 25.07 13.64 5.35
N GLY A 171 25.41 13.10 6.52
CA GLY A 171 24.44 12.62 7.52
C GLY A 171 23.96 11.17 7.33
N PHE A 172 24.38 10.49 6.25
CA PHE A 172 24.05 9.07 6.03
C PHE A 172 25.01 8.16 6.81
N ILE A 173 24.72 8.00 8.10
CA ILE A 173 25.39 7.05 8.99
C ILE A 173 24.46 5.85 9.21
N VAL A 174 24.96 4.64 8.99
CA VAL A 174 24.18 3.40 9.14
C VAL A 174 23.87 3.19 10.61
N LYS A 175 22.58 3.22 10.96
CA LYS A 175 22.09 3.03 12.33
C LYS A 175 21.85 1.55 12.65
N GLU A 176 21.15 0.86 11.77
CA GLU A 176 20.77 -0.55 11.98
C GLU A 176 20.67 -1.27 10.64
N ILE A 177 21.15 -2.51 10.59
CA ILE A 177 20.94 -3.43 9.47
C ILE A 177 20.06 -4.59 9.95
N ASN A 178 18.80 -4.60 9.53
CA ASN A 178 17.82 -5.57 9.99
C ASN A 178 17.61 -6.69 8.96
N GLY A 179 18.20 -7.85 9.24
CA GLY A 179 18.10 -9.04 8.38
C GLY A 179 16.72 -9.70 8.35
N LEU A 180 15.86 -9.47 9.35
CA LEU A 180 14.50 -10.04 9.36
C LEU A 180 13.59 -9.30 8.38
N HIS A 181 13.72 -7.98 8.32
CA HIS A 181 12.91 -7.12 7.46
C HIS A 181 13.60 -6.76 6.14
N ASN A 182 14.86 -7.18 5.94
CA ASN A 182 15.71 -6.80 4.81
C ASN A 182 15.80 -5.27 4.65
N THR A 183 15.98 -4.55 5.75
CA THR A 183 16.06 -3.09 5.77
C THR A 183 17.41 -2.59 6.30
N VAL A 184 17.81 -1.42 5.80
CA VAL A 184 18.93 -0.64 6.34
C VAL A 184 18.37 0.70 6.74
N SER A 185 18.66 1.14 7.96
CA SER A 185 18.26 2.46 8.47
C SER A 185 19.46 3.37 8.64
N PHE A 186 19.25 4.66 8.38
CA PHE A 186 20.24 5.71 8.58
C PHE A 186 19.82 6.61 9.76
N THR A 187 20.75 7.39 10.29
CA THR A 187 20.49 8.30 11.41
C THR A 187 19.72 9.57 11.03
N ASN A 188 19.54 9.86 9.74
CA ASN A 188 18.89 11.08 9.23
C ASN A 188 17.38 10.93 9.02
#